data_AF-A0A3B9XHL4-F1
#
_entry.id   AF-A0A3B9XHL4-F1
#
_cell.length_a   1.000
_cell.length_b   1.000
_cell.length_c   1.000
_cell.angle_alpha   90.00
_cell.angle_beta   90.00
_cell.angle_gamma   90.00
#
_symmetry.space_group_name_H-M   'P 1'
#
loop_
_entity.id
_entity.type
_entity.pdbx_description
1 polymer ?
#
loop_
_entity_poly.entity_id
_entity_poly.type
_entity_poly.pdbx_seq_one_letter_code
_entity_poly.pdbx_strand_id
1 'polypeptide(L)'
;VLDPEQNHNFQDHYLEVEYDLSPVMFITTANSLHPIPRPLLDRMEVIQLEGYTETEKFNIAKKYLIPKQLEAHGLGDYKVNINDAAVRETIRSYTREAGVRNLERQIATLCRKQAKEIVKEEMASADFKKGQKSKKSKSTYTINPKKVTEYLGPNKMKFGRIEGQNEIGLTNGLAWTEVGGDLLVVEVSVVPGKGKFTVTGQLGDVMKESCAAAM
;
A
#
# COMPACT_ATOMS: atom_id res chain seq x y z
N VAL A 1 2.32 -12.78 30.45
CA VAL A 1 1.14 -11.90 30.27
C VAL A 1 0.07 -12.50 29.36
N LEU A 2 0.42 -13.03 28.18
CA LEU A 2 -0.56 -13.60 27.23
C LEU A 2 -1.02 -15.03 27.57
N ASP A 3 -0.50 -15.60 28.64
CA ASP A 3 -0.88 -16.92 29.11
C ASP A 3 -2.17 -16.81 29.94
N PRO A 4 -3.29 -17.45 29.53
CA PRO A 4 -4.49 -17.51 30.35
C PRO A 4 -4.24 -18.09 31.74
N GLU A 5 -3.24 -18.97 31.89
CA GLU A 5 -2.92 -19.58 33.18
C GLU A 5 -2.11 -18.65 34.11
N GLN A 6 -1.49 -17.58 33.59
CA GLN A 6 -0.63 -16.67 34.39
C GLN A 6 -1.12 -15.23 34.40
N ASN A 7 -2.16 -14.88 33.64
CA ASN A 7 -2.60 -13.49 33.51
C ASN A 7 -3.37 -12.97 34.74
N HIS A 8 -3.85 -13.84 35.62
CA HIS A 8 -4.59 -13.48 36.85
C HIS A 8 -3.69 -12.87 37.93
N ASN A 9 -2.41 -13.28 37.99
CA ASN A 9 -1.41 -12.81 38.95
C ASN A 9 -0.18 -12.23 38.22
N PHE A 10 -0.40 -11.31 37.28
CA PHE A 10 0.71 -10.66 36.61
C PHE A 10 1.46 -9.74 37.58
N GLN A 11 2.77 -9.91 37.71
CA GLN A 11 3.62 -9.05 38.53
C GLN A 11 4.60 -8.30 37.62
N ASP A 12 4.65 -6.98 37.80
CA ASP A 12 5.64 -6.12 37.16
C ASP A 12 6.79 -5.81 38.13
N HIS A 13 8.01 -5.66 37.61
CA HIS A 13 9.21 -5.40 38.43
C HIS A 13 9.21 -4.02 39.12
N TYR A 14 8.44 -3.05 38.61
CA TYR A 14 8.36 -1.73 39.21
C TYR A 14 7.31 -1.67 40.32
N LEU A 15 6.14 -2.25 40.07
CA LEU A 15 5.01 -2.22 41.00
C LEU A 15 5.13 -3.28 42.09
N GLU A 16 5.75 -4.42 41.82
CA GLU A 16 5.89 -5.58 42.71
C GLU A 16 4.58 -6.11 43.33
N VAL A 17 3.42 -5.65 42.84
CA VAL A 17 2.09 -6.07 43.27
C VAL A 17 1.45 -6.92 42.16
N GLU A 18 0.72 -7.96 42.56
CA GLU A 18 -0.06 -8.81 41.65
C GLU A 18 -1.23 -8.02 41.04
N TYR A 19 -1.40 -8.13 39.73
CA TYR A 19 -2.46 -7.47 38.98
C TYR A 19 -3.17 -8.46 38.05
N ASP A 20 -4.51 -8.40 38.04
CA ASP A 20 -5.34 -9.28 37.23
C ASP A 20 -5.55 -8.70 35.81
N LEU A 21 -5.05 -9.44 34.82
CA LEU A 21 -5.21 -9.17 33.39
C LEU A 21 -6.13 -10.17 32.68
N SER A 22 -6.76 -11.11 33.40
CA SER A 22 -7.76 -12.03 32.83
C SER A 22 -8.91 -11.35 32.09
N PRO A 23 -9.47 -10.17 32.51
CA PRO A 23 -10.55 -9.52 31.75
C PRO A 23 -10.06 -8.72 30.53
N VAL A 24 -8.76 -8.67 30.27
CA VAL A 24 -8.19 -7.86 29.18
C VAL A 24 -8.17 -8.66 27.87
N MET A 25 -8.77 -8.10 26.83
CA MET A 25 -8.69 -8.63 25.46
C MET A 25 -7.39 -8.17 24.80
N PHE A 26 -6.52 -9.12 24.45
CA PHE A 26 -5.28 -8.85 23.73
C PHE A 26 -5.47 -9.00 22.23
N ILE A 27 -5.00 -8.01 21.45
CA ILE A 27 -4.96 -8.07 19.99
C ILE A 27 -3.53 -7.75 19.55
N THR A 28 -2.92 -8.67 18.80
CA THR A 28 -1.56 -8.50 18.26
C THR A 28 -1.59 -8.52 16.74
N THR A 29 -0.74 -7.73 16.09
CA THR A 29 -0.62 -7.68 14.63
C THR A 29 0.78 -8.07 14.19
N ALA A 30 0.89 -8.89 13.13
CA ALA A 30 2.16 -9.25 12.53
C ALA A 30 2.03 -9.30 10.99
N ASN A 31 3.11 -8.96 10.28
CA ASN A 31 3.18 -9.08 8.81
C ASN A 31 3.63 -10.49 8.36
N SER A 32 4.42 -11.17 9.20
CA SER A 32 4.93 -12.51 8.94
C SER A 32 4.86 -13.33 10.23
N LEU A 33 4.50 -14.61 10.10
CA LEU A 33 4.46 -15.55 11.21
C LEU A 33 5.84 -16.15 11.54
N HIS A 34 6.75 -16.13 10.56
CA HIS A 34 8.08 -16.74 10.68
C HIS A 34 8.92 -16.23 11.88
N PRO A 35 8.99 -14.92 12.17
CA PRO A 35 9.77 -14.44 13.31
C PRO A 35 9.09 -14.66 14.67
N ILE A 36 7.82 -15.08 14.71
CA ILE A 36 7.06 -15.22 15.96
C ILE A 36 7.49 -16.51 16.68
N PRO A 37 7.93 -16.43 17.95
CA PRO A 37 8.24 -17.62 18.74
C PRO A 37 7.03 -18.56 18.85
N ARG A 38 7.25 -19.87 18.64
CA ARG A 38 6.21 -20.91 18.75
C ARG A 38 5.41 -20.84 20.07
N PRO A 39 6.02 -20.60 21.26
CA PRO A 39 5.25 -20.53 22.51
C PRO A 39 4.20 -19.41 22.53
N LEU A 40 4.41 -18.33 21.77
CA LEU A 40 3.42 -17.27 21.63
C LEU A 40 2.35 -17.65 20.61
N LEU A 41 2.77 -18.24 19.48
CA LEU A 41 1.87 -18.64 18.41
C LEU A 41 0.85 -19.69 18.87
N ASP A 42 1.27 -20.65 19.70
CA ASP A 42 0.41 -21.71 20.25
C ASP A 42 -0.69 -21.17 21.19
N ARG A 43 -0.55 -19.92 21.64
CA ARG A 43 -1.47 -19.24 22.57
C ARG A 43 -2.27 -18.13 21.89
N MET A 44 -2.21 -18.05 20.57
CA MET A 44 -2.88 -17.03 19.76
C MET A 44 -3.77 -17.69 18.72
N GLU A 45 -4.94 -17.10 18.48
CA GLU A 45 -5.72 -17.40 17.29
C GLU A 45 -5.20 -16.56 16.12
N VAL A 46 -4.75 -17.22 15.05
CA VAL A 46 -4.21 -16.54 13.87
C VAL A 46 -5.32 -16.25 12.88
N ILE A 47 -5.64 -14.97 12.72
CA ILE A 47 -6.57 -14.49 11.69
C ILE A 47 -5.76 -13.88 10.55
N GLN A 48 -5.75 -14.54 9.40
CA GLN A 48 -5.02 -14.07 8.23
C GLN A 48 -5.87 -13.05 7.46
N LEU A 49 -5.31 -11.86 7.24
CA LEU A 49 -5.92 -10.81 6.44
C LEU A 49 -5.25 -10.76 5.07
N GLU A 50 -6.02 -11.04 4.03
CA GLU A 50 -5.53 -11.01 2.65
C GLU A 50 -5.44 -9.58 2.10
N GLY A 51 -4.71 -9.45 0.99
CA GLY A 51 -4.65 -8.22 0.23
C GLY A 51 -5.97 -7.92 -0.48
N TYR A 52 -6.12 -6.67 -0.93
CA TYR A 52 -7.32 -6.24 -1.65
C TYR A 52 -7.12 -6.33 -3.16
N THR A 53 -8.15 -6.79 -3.85
CA THR A 53 -8.29 -6.69 -5.31
C THR A 53 -8.42 -5.23 -5.77
N GLU A 54 -8.20 -4.96 -7.05
CA GLU A 54 -8.38 -3.61 -7.61
C GLU A 54 -9.77 -3.04 -7.33
N THR A 55 -10.81 -3.86 -7.49
CA THR A 55 -12.21 -3.49 -7.26
C THR A 55 -12.48 -3.19 -5.79
N GLU A 56 -11.92 -3.96 -4.87
CA GLU A 56 -12.03 -3.70 -3.43
C GLU A 56 -11.32 -2.40 -3.06
N LYS A 57 -10.09 -2.18 -3.53
CA LYS A 57 -9.36 -0.93 -3.31
C LYS A 57 -10.12 0.28 -3.83
N PHE A 58 -10.73 0.16 -5.01
CA PHE A 58 -11.56 1.20 -5.59
C PHE A 58 -12.74 1.56 -4.67
N ASN A 59 -13.44 0.54 -4.16
CA ASN A 59 -14.57 0.74 -3.24
C ASN A 59 -14.13 1.30 -1.88
N ILE A 60 -13.01 0.82 -1.34
CA ILE A 60 -12.42 1.33 -0.09
C ILE A 60 -12.03 2.80 -0.26
N ALA A 61 -11.41 3.16 -1.39
CA ALA A 61 -11.04 4.53 -1.69
C ALA A 61 -12.26 5.45 -1.75
N LYS A 62 -13.30 5.05 -2.49
CA LYS A 62 -14.54 5.82 -2.64
C LYS A 62 -15.31 5.99 -1.32
N LYS A 63 -15.47 4.92 -0.55
CA LYS A 63 -16.30 4.91 0.66
C LYS A 63 -15.60 5.52 1.87
N TYR A 64 -14.29 5.33 2.00
CA TYR A 64 -13.57 5.66 3.23
C TYR A 64 -12.40 6.62 3.02
N LEU A 65 -11.48 6.33 2.10
CA LEU A 65 -10.23 7.12 1.99
C LEU A 65 -10.49 8.53 1.47
N ILE A 66 -11.28 8.68 0.41
CA ILE A 66 -11.55 9.99 -0.20
C ILE A 66 -12.28 10.92 0.78
N PRO A 67 -13.40 10.51 1.42
CA PRO A 67 -14.07 11.35 2.42
C PRO A 67 -13.13 11.75 3.57
N LYS A 68 -12.39 10.78 4.13
CA LYS A 68 -11.43 11.00 5.21
C LYS A 68 -10.34 12.01 4.81
N GLN A 69 -9.79 11.89 3.60
CA GLN A 69 -8.73 12.77 3.13
C GLN A 69 -9.23 14.16 2.74
N LEU A 70 -10.46 14.28 2.24
CA LEU A 70 -11.09 15.59 1.98
C LEU A 70 -11.31 16.37 3.28
N GLU A 71 -11.80 15.70 4.32
CA GLU A 71 -11.98 16.31 5.64
C GLU A 71 -10.64 16.72 6.26
N ALA A 72 -9.65 15.82 6.28
CA ALA A 72 -8.32 16.09 6.84
C ALA A 72 -7.58 17.25 6.15
N HIS A 73 -7.89 17.55 4.88
CA HIS A 73 -7.29 18.66 4.14
C HIS A 73 -8.18 19.92 4.08
N GLY A 74 -9.26 19.97 4.85
CA GLY A 74 -10.15 21.13 4.90
C GLY A 74 -10.92 21.38 3.60
N LEU A 75 -11.10 20.34 2.77
CA LEU A 75 -11.81 20.41 1.50
C LEU A 75 -13.31 20.14 1.62
N GLY A 76 -13.84 19.91 2.82
CA GLY A 76 -15.27 19.58 3.03
C GLY A 76 -16.23 20.66 2.55
N ASP A 77 -15.84 21.94 2.66
CA ASP A 77 -16.64 23.08 2.18
C ASP A 77 -16.59 23.25 0.66
N TYR A 78 -15.62 22.61 -0.01
CA TYR A 78 -15.45 22.65 -1.45
C TYR A 78 -16.04 21.39 -2.07
N LYS A 79 -16.78 21.53 -3.18
CA LYS A 79 -17.28 20.36 -3.91
C LYS A 79 -16.15 19.74 -4.74
N VAL A 80 -15.24 19.01 -4.09
CA VAL A 80 -14.17 18.26 -4.76
C VAL A 80 -14.66 16.84 -5.07
N ASN A 81 -14.68 16.50 -6.36
CA ASN A 81 -15.04 15.16 -6.83
C ASN A 81 -13.84 14.51 -7.53
N ILE A 82 -13.45 13.31 -7.08
CA ILE A 82 -12.45 12.50 -7.75
C ILE A 82 -13.17 11.50 -8.64
N ASN A 83 -12.98 11.62 -9.95
CA ASN A 83 -13.62 10.77 -10.92
C ASN A 83 -13.16 9.31 -10.78
N ASP A 84 -14.05 8.37 -11.07
CA ASP A 84 -13.79 6.94 -10.92
C ASP A 84 -12.57 6.49 -11.75
N ALA A 85 -12.43 7.05 -12.95
CA ALA A 85 -11.27 6.82 -13.81
C ALA A 85 -9.97 7.32 -13.17
N ALA A 86 -10.02 8.46 -12.44
CA ALA A 86 -8.86 9.00 -11.74
C ALA A 86 -8.46 8.10 -10.55
N VAL A 87 -9.44 7.54 -9.82
CA VAL A 87 -9.18 6.58 -8.74
C VAL A 87 -8.52 5.32 -9.30
N ARG A 88 -9.06 4.74 -10.39
CA ARG A 88 -8.47 3.55 -11.03
C ARG A 88 -7.06 3.82 -11.56
N GLU A 89 -6.83 4.98 -12.19
CA GLU A 89 -5.51 5.38 -12.65
C GLU A 89 -4.53 5.49 -11.46
N THR A 90 -4.96 6.07 -10.35
CA THR A 90 -4.15 6.16 -9.12
C THR A 90 -3.75 4.78 -8.61
N ILE A 91 -4.70 3.84 -8.57
CA ILE A 91 -4.45 2.46 -8.13
C ILE A 91 -3.45 1.77 -9.05
N ARG A 92 -3.65 1.82 -10.37
CA ARG A 92 -2.83 1.07 -11.35
C ARG A 92 -1.43 1.64 -11.56
N SER A 93 -1.31 2.97 -11.66
CA SER A 93 -0.08 3.62 -12.13
C SER A 93 0.80 4.16 -11.00
N TYR A 94 0.27 4.27 -9.79
CA TYR A 94 0.96 4.91 -8.65
C TYR A 94 0.99 4.06 -7.37
N THR A 95 0.39 2.86 -7.37
CA THR A 95 0.41 1.95 -6.22
C THR A 95 0.76 0.50 -6.61
N ARG A 96 1.64 -0.14 -5.84
CA ARG A 96 1.97 -1.58 -5.92
C ARG A 96 2.20 -2.08 -4.50
N GLU A 97 1.13 -2.52 -3.88
CA GLU A 97 1.06 -3.05 -2.52
C GLU A 97 -0.17 -3.96 -2.42
N ALA A 98 -0.25 -4.84 -1.43
CA ALA A 98 -1.47 -5.60 -1.16
C ALA A 98 -2.54 -4.74 -0.47
N GLY A 99 -2.11 -3.84 0.43
CA GLY A 99 -2.98 -2.93 1.18
C GLY A 99 -3.39 -1.65 0.45
N VAL A 100 -3.73 -0.61 1.22
CA VAL A 100 -4.18 0.70 0.72
C VAL A 100 -3.39 1.88 1.30
N ARG A 101 -2.23 1.64 1.92
CA ARG A 101 -1.44 2.67 2.61
C ARG A 101 -0.81 3.66 1.62
N ASN A 102 -0.16 3.16 0.58
CA ASN A 102 0.34 4.00 -0.50
C ASN A 102 -0.81 4.66 -1.26
N LEU A 103 -1.93 3.94 -1.47
CA LEU A 103 -3.13 4.54 -2.06
C LEU A 103 -3.63 5.75 -1.28
N GLU A 104 -3.74 5.64 0.05
CA GLU A 104 -4.11 6.76 0.92
C GLU A 104 -3.12 7.93 0.80
N ARG A 105 -1.81 7.65 0.74
CA ARG A 105 -0.77 8.69 0.54
C ARG A 105 -0.90 9.41 -0.80
N GLN A 106 -1.23 8.69 -1.88
CA GLN A 106 -1.44 9.30 -3.19
C GLN A 106 -2.71 10.17 -3.18
N ILE A 107 -3.81 9.68 -2.61
CA ILE A 107 -5.06 10.46 -2.45
C ILE A 107 -4.82 11.71 -1.61
N ALA A 108 -4.11 11.62 -0.48
CA ALA A 108 -3.73 12.77 0.33
C ALA A 108 -2.92 13.80 -0.47
N THR A 109 -2.03 13.34 -1.35
CA THR A 109 -1.25 14.22 -2.23
C THR A 109 -2.13 14.92 -3.26
N LEU A 110 -3.09 14.21 -3.86
CA LEU A 110 -4.09 14.80 -4.76
C LEU A 110 -4.91 15.89 -4.04
N CYS A 111 -5.44 15.60 -2.84
CA CYS A 111 -6.19 16.54 -2.02
C CYS A 111 -5.35 17.79 -1.70
N ARG A 112 -4.11 17.61 -1.24
CA ARG A 112 -3.20 18.71 -0.93
C ARG A 112 -2.88 19.60 -2.14
N LYS A 113 -2.66 19.00 -3.32
CA LYS A 113 -2.41 19.75 -4.56
C LYS A 113 -3.64 20.52 -4.99
N GLN A 114 -4.82 19.90 -4.91
CA GLN A 114 -6.09 20.56 -5.22
C GLN A 114 -6.38 21.72 -4.26
N ALA A 115 -6.13 21.55 -2.95
CA ALA A 115 -6.27 22.63 -1.97
C ALA A 115 -5.36 23.82 -2.30
N LYS A 116 -4.11 23.57 -2.71
CA LYS A 116 -3.18 24.61 -3.16
C LYS A 116 -3.68 25.36 -4.39
N GLU A 117 -4.31 24.69 -5.34
CA GLU A 117 -4.91 25.35 -6.51
C GLU A 117 -6.09 26.22 -6.12
N ILE A 118 -6.99 25.72 -5.28
CA ILE A 118 -8.16 26.46 -4.80
C ILE A 118 -7.72 27.76 -4.13
N VAL A 119 -6.75 27.69 -3.21
CA VAL A 119 -6.23 28.89 -2.52
C VAL A 119 -5.58 29.87 -3.50
N LYS A 120 -4.85 29.37 -4.51
CA LYS A 120 -4.27 30.23 -5.56
C LYS A 120 -5.34 30.92 -6.41
N GLU A 121 -6.38 30.21 -6.79
CA GLU A 121 -7.52 30.77 -7.53
C GLU A 121 -8.24 31.83 -6.71
N GLU A 122 -8.48 31.57 -5.42
CA GLU A 122 -9.08 32.53 -4.50
C GLU A 122 -8.21 33.80 -4.36
N MET A 123 -6.89 33.66 -4.26
CA MET A 123 -5.96 34.81 -4.23
C MET A 123 -5.91 35.59 -5.55
N ALA A 124 -6.09 34.92 -6.69
CA ALA A 124 -6.09 35.53 -8.01
C ALA A 124 -7.42 36.24 -8.35
N SER A 125 -8.52 35.83 -7.70
CA SER A 125 -9.82 36.48 -7.86
C SER A 125 -9.79 37.91 -7.32
N ALA A 126 -10.40 38.86 -8.06
CA ALA A 126 -10.34 40.30 -7.78
C ALA A 126 -10.92 40.70 -6.41
N ASP A 127 -11.68 39.80 -5.77
CA ASP A 127 -12.32 40.02 -4.47
C ASP A 127 -11.33 39.99 -3.29
N PHE A 128 -10.22 39.25 -3.40
CA PHE A 128 -9.19 39.22 -2.35
C PHE A 128 -8.47 40.58 -2.20
N LYS A 129 -8.35 41.35 -3.30
CA LYS A 129 -7.74 42.70 -3.30
C LYS A 129 -8.62 43.77 -2.64
N LYS A 130 -9.92 43.51 -2.42
CA LYS A 130 -10.86 44.46 -1.79
C LYS A 130 -11.16 44.17 -0.31
N GLY A 131 -10.47 43.20 0.31
CA GLY A 131 -10.65 42.87 1.73
C GLY A 131 -12.01 42.27 2.09
N GLN A 132 -12.85 41.95 1.10
CA GLN A 132 -14.08 41.21 1.32
C GLN A 132 -13.75 39.72 1.34
N LYS A 133 -14.28 38.98 2.34
CA LYS A 133 -14.22 37.52 2.37
C LYS A 133 -14.77 37.01 1.04
N SER A 134 -13.87 36.50 0.18
CA SER A 134 -14.22 35.84 -1.06
C SER A 134 -15.38 34.88 -0.78
N LYS A 135 -16.48 35.09 -1.49
CA LYS A 135 -17.70 34.30 -1.33
C LYS A 135 -17.33 32.90 -1.81
N LYS A 136 -17.00 31.98 -0.88
CA LYS A 136 -16.56 30.58 -1.13
C LYS A 136 -17.22 30.09 -2.40
N SER A 137 -16.45 30.12 -3.49
CA SER A 137 -17.01 29.88 -4.81
C SER A 137 -17.58 28.47 -4.82
N LYS A 138 -18.84 28.33 -5.24
CA LYS A 138 -19.49 27.03 -5.48
C LYS A 138 -18.86 26.30 -6.68
N SER A 139 -17.58 26.54 -6.99
CA SER A 139 -16.85 25.83 -8.02
C SER A 139 -16.75 24.35 -7.61
N THR A 140 -17.29 23.51 -8.47
CA THR A 140 -17.08 22.06 -8.40
C THR A 140 -15.71 21.75 -8.98
N TYR A 141 -14.83 21.19 -8.16
CA TYR A 141 -13.48 20.81 -8.55
C TYR A 141 -13.45 19.33 -8.89
N THR A 142 -13.23 19.00 -10.16
CA THR A 142 -13.19 17.59 -10.60
C THR A 142 -11.76 17.17 -10.91
N ILE A 143 -11.30 16.11 -10.26
CA ILE A 143 -9.99 15.49 -10.53
C ILE A 143 -10.18 14.38 -11.57
N ASN A 144 -9.69 14.65 -12.78
CA ASN A 144 -9.65 13.73 -13.92
C ASN A 144 -8.29 13.00 -14.00
N PRO A 145 -8.18 11.89 -14.76
CA PRO A 145 -6.90 11.18 -14.95
C PRO A 145 -5.75 12.10 -15.40
N LYS A 146 -6.02 13.09 -16.25
CA LYS A 146 -5.00 14.09 -16.66
C LYS A 146 -4.46 14.91 -15.48
N LYS A 147 -5.34 15.32 -14.55
CA LYS A 147 -4.95 16.02 -13.32
C LYS A 147 -4.18 15.11 -12.36
N VAL A 148 -4.47 13.80 -12.36
CA VAL A 148 -3.69 12.84 -11.56
C VAL A 148 -2.23 12.86 -12.01
N THR A 149 -1.96 12.77 -13.30
CA THR A 149 -0.59 12.85 -13.85
C THR A 149 0.06 14.21 -13.59
N GLU A 150 -0.70 15.31 -13.68
CA GLU A 150 -0.20 16.65 -13.34
C GLU A 150 0.22 16.76 -11.87
N TYR A 151 -0.58 16.18 -10.95
CA TYR A 151 -0.35 16.30 -9.51
C TYR A 151 0.68 15.31 -8.97
N LEU A 152 0.66 14.07 -9.47
CA LEU A 152 1.52 12.98 -9.00
C LEU A 152 2.78 12.79 -9.84
N GLY A 153 2.86 13.44 -11.00
CA GLY A 153 3.95 13.32 -11.96
C GLY A 153 3.74 12.16 -12.95
N PRO A 154 4.80 11.76 -13.69
CA PRO A 154 4.70 10.66 -14.64
C PRO A 154 4.37 9.34 -13.96
N ASN A 155 3.75 8.42 -14.71
CA ASN A 155 3.37 7.10 -14.21
C ASN A 155 4.59 6.36 -13.65
N LYS A 156 4.54 6.00 -12.37
CA LYS A 156 5.65 5.33 -11.66
C LYS A 156 5.71 3.85 -11.97
N MET A 157 4.57 3.27 -12.31
CA MET A 157 4.41 1.83 -12.51
C MET A 157 3.74 1.58 -13.86
N LYS A 158 4.21 0.54 -14.54
CA LYS A 158 3.62 0.07 -15.79
C LYS A 158 2.66 -1.06 -15.45
N PHE A 159 1.36 -0.78 -15.42
CA PHE A 159 0.34 -1.80 -15.22
C PHE A 159 0.14 -2.60 -16.52
N GLY A 160 0.19 -3.93 -16.43
CA GLY A 160 -0.12 -4.82 -17.56
C GLY A 160 0.93 -4.90 -18.67
N ARG A 161 2.14 -4.36 -18.49
CA ARG A 161 3.25 -4.65 -19.41
C ARG A 161 3.99 -5.90 -18.94
N ILE A 162 3.46 -7.05 -19.34
CA ILE A 162 4.32 -8.15 -19.80
C ILE A 162 5.11 -7.57 -20.98
N GLU A 163 6.37 -7.96 -21.17
CA GLU A 163 7.13 -7.57 -22.36
C GLU A 163 6.25 -7.75 -23.60
N GLY A 164 6.20 -6.71 -24.46
CA GLY A 164 5.21 -6.66 -25.54
C GLY A 164 5.40 -7.76 -26.59
N GLN A 165 6.46 -8.55 -26.48
CA GLN A 165 6.87 -9.63 -27.35
C GLN A 165 7.38 -10.78 -26.46
N ASN A 166 7.17 -12.02 -26.89
CA ASN A 166 7.73 -13.17 -26.18
C ASN A 166 9.25 -13.19 -26.38
N GLU A 167 10.02 -13.11 -25.29
CA GLU A 167 11.48 -13.23 -25.32
C GLU A 167 11.92 -14.67 -25.03
N ILE A 168 12.97 -15.12 -25.73
CA ILE A 168 13.55 -16.46 -25.52
C ILE A 168 14.49 -16.41 -24.32
N GLY A 169 14.33 -17.33 -23.37
CA GLY A 169 15.15 -17.40 -22.16
C GLY A 169 14.61 -16.55 -21.01
N LEU A 170 13.43 -15.97 -21.13
CA LEU A 170 12.76 -15.20 -20.07
C LEU A 170 11.43 -15.87 -19.71
N THR A 171 11.15 -15.98 -18.41
CA THR A 171 9.87 -16.50 -17.91
C THR A 171 9.39 -15.73 -16.70
N ASN A 172 8.07 -15.62 -16.55
CA ASN A 172 7.44 -14.95 -15.41
C ASN A 172 7.04 -15.98 -14.35
N GLY A 173 7.65 -15.88 -13.17
CA GLY A 173 7.31 -16.67 -11.99
C GLY A 173 6.40 -15.89 -11.03
N LEU A 174 5.51 -16.61 -10.35
CA LEU A 174 4.78 -16.09 -9.21
C LEU A 174 5.60 -16.34 -7.94
N ALA A 175 5.87 -15.28 -7.20
CA ALA A 175 6.56 -15.34 -5.92
C ALA A 175 5.62 -14.94 -4.79
N TRP A 176 5.71 -15.65 -3.67
CA TRP A 176 5.10 -15.24 -2.43
C TRP A 176 6.12 -14.46 -1.61
N THR A 177 5.81 -13.20 -1.28
CA THR A 177 6.65 -12.34 -0.44
C THR A 177 5.92 -12.02 0.87
N GLU A 178 6.63 -11.52 1.86
CA GLU A 178 6.05 -11.12 3.15
C GLU A 178 4.98 -10.02 3.03
N VAL A 179 4.94 -9.29 1.91
CA VAL A 179 3.98 -8.22 1.64
C VAL A 179 2.91 -8.62 0.60
N GLY A 180 2.88 -9.89 0.21
CA GLY A 180 1.91 -10.47 -0.74
C GLY A 180 2.55 -11.13 -1.95
N GLY A 181 1.72 -11.54 -2.91
CA GLY A 181 2.18 -12.11 -4.18
C GLY A 181 2.86 -11.06 -5.07
N ASP A 182 3.98 -11.43 -5.70
CA ASP A 182 4.66 -10.61 -6.69
C ASP A 182 5.01 -11.42 -7.95
N LEU A 183 5.17 -10.74 -9.08
CA LEU A 183 5.67 -11.33 -10.32
C LEU A 183 7.18 -11.10 -10.40
N LEU A 184 7.93 -12.19 -10.51
CA LEU A 184 9.37 -12.18 -10.72
C LEU A 184 9.69 -12.63 -12.14
N VAL A 185 10.67 -11.96 -12.74
CA VAL A 185 11.22 -12.35 -14.04
C VAL A 185 12.44 -13.22 -13.80
N VAL A 186 12.44 -14.42 -14.38
CA VAL A 186 13.57 -15.35 -14.36
C VAL A 186 14.19 -15.39 -15.75
N GLU A 187 15.48 -15.14 -15.82
CA GLU A 187 16.24 -15.04 -17.07
C GLU A 187 17.31 -16.11 -17.14
N VAL A 188 17.52 -16.65 -18.35
CA VAL A 188 18.56 -17.61 -18.68
C VAL A 188 19.25 -17.17 -19.95
N SER A 189 20.58 -17.17 -19.93
CA SER A 189 21.41 -16.87 -21.10
C SER A 189 22.37 -18.03 -21.38
N VAL A 190 22.43 -18.45 -22.63
CA VAL A 190 23.32 -19.53 -23.09
C VAL A 190 24.46 -18.91 -23.92
N VAL A 191 25.70 -19.15 -23.48
CA VAL A 191 26.92 -18.67 -24.16
C VAL A 191 27.83 -19.84 -24.52
N PRO A 192 28.58 -19.79 -25.64
CA PRO A 192 29.54 -20.83 -26.00
C PRO A 192 30.61 -20.99 -24.91
N GLY A 193 30.86 -22.23 -24.45
CA GLY A 193 31.83 -22.46 -23.38
C GLY A 193 31.92 -23.93 -22.95
N LYS A 194 32.49 -24.15 -21.76
CA LYS A 194 32.76 -25.49 -21.19
C LYS A 194 31.55 -26.13 -20.47
N GLY A 195 30.33 -25.65 -20.71
CA GLY A 195 29.11 -26.18 -20.06
C GLY A 195 29.00 -25.88 -18.55
N LYS A 196 29.63 -24.81 -18.05
CA LYS A 196 29.48 -24.39 -16.65
C LYS A 196 28.14 -23.68 -16.43
N PHE A 197 27.37 -24.12 -15.45
CA PHE A 197 26.15 -23.45 -15.00
C PHE A 197 26.45 -22.48 -13.86
N THR A 198 25.99 -21.24 -14.00
CA THR A 198 26.17 -20.18 -12.98
C THR A 198 24.82 -19.59 -12.67
N VAL A 199 24.48 -19.51 -11.39
CA VAL A 199 23.22 -18.91 -10.92
C VAL A 199 23.53 -17.59 -10.22
N THR A 200 22.74 -16.56 -10.50
CA THR A 200 22.86 -15.22 -9.95
C THR A 200 21.57 -14.80 -9.23
N GLY A 201 21.64 -13.73 -8.44
CA GLY A 201 20.62 -13.38 -7.45
C GLY A 201 20.95 -13.99 -6.10
N GLN A 202 20.63 -13.30 -4.99
CA GLN A 202 20.96 -13.73 -3.62
C GLN A 202 20.14 -14.98 -3.22
N LEU A 203 20.42 -16.10 -3.86
CA LEU A 203 19.70 -17.35 -3.71
C LEU A 203 20.28 -18.15 -2.54
N GLY A 204 19.38 -18.63 -1.68
CA GLY A 204 19.71 -19.61 -0.66
C GLY A 204 20.08 -20.96 -1.26
N ASP A 205 20.65 -21.84 -0.45
CA ASP A 205 21.18 -23.13 -0.93
C ASP A 205 20.09 -24.04 -1.52
N VAL A 206 18.86 -23.98 -0.98
CA VAL A 206 17.69 -24.70 -1.51
C VAL A 206 17.37 -24.31 -2.96
N MET A 207 17.50 -23.02 -3.29
CA MET A 207 17.25 -22.53 -4.64
C MET A 207 18.38 -22.96 -5.59
N LYS A 208 19.64 -22.98 -5.13
CA LYS A 208 20.77 -23.46 -5.93
C LYS A 208 20.60 -24.94 -6.28
N GLU A 209 20.15 -25.76 -5.33
CA GLU A 209 19.85 -27.17 -5.56
C GLU A 209 18.70 -27.35 -6.56
N SER A 210 17.61 -26.58 -6.39
CA SER A 210 16.47 -26.62 -7.31
C SER A 210 16.86 -26.23 -8.74
N CYS A 211 17.71 -25.21 -8.91
CA CYS A 211 18.24 -24.82 -10.21
C CYS A 211 19.12 -25.91 -10.85
N ALA A 212 19.92 -26.63 -10.05
CA ALA A 212 20.73 -27.73 -10.53
C ALA A 212 19.89 -28.94 -10.95
N ALA A 213 18.78 -29.21 -10.24
CA ALA A 213 17.85 -30.29 -10.59
C ALA A 213 17.06 -30.03 -11.88
N ALA A 214 16.86 -28.76 -12.25
CA ALA A 214 16.18 -28.37 -13.48
C ALA A 214 17.08 -28.40 -14.74
N MET A 215 18.38 -28.67 -14.58
CA MET A 215 19.36 -28.77 -15.67
C MET A 215 19.25 -30.10 -16.41
#